data_AF-A0AA96XEN1-F1
#
_entry.id   AF-A0AA96XEN1-F1
#
_cell.length_a   1.000
_cell.length_b   1.000
_cell.length_c   1.000
_cell.angle_alpha   90.00
_cell.angle_beta   90.00
_cell.angle_gamma   90.00
#
_symmetry.space_group_name_H-M   'P 1'
#
loop_
_entity.id
_entity.type
_entity.pdbx_description
1 polymer ?
#
loop_
_entity_poly.entity_id
_entity_poly.type
_entity_poly.pdbx_seq_one_letter_code
_entity_poly.pdbx_strand_id
1 'polypeptide(L)'
;MTPFTQPSCLFTPACSLALLLLLTACGGDEPIWNLTMRARHGEAWKDFTESPGSHFITEEGAGSAGLRGMSVCGFHGVTDVDADGTHQSCMELRFDSTALGADRSALTIAGTAIPLAYGADGSAEFTAQAGHAPAIVSAWAWTICDEMPRYIEQTPQQLRGELVLDEPPKLKGRLSLRADVTSEGPCQGDVTELELVFDLDR
;
A
#
# COMPACT_ATOMS: atom_id res chain seq x y z
N MET A 1 68.92 15.47 -45.27
CA MET A 1 68.18 14.19 -45.22
C MET A 1 68.30 13.63 -43.82
N THR A 2 67.18 13.65 -43.11
CA THR A 2 66.78 13.07 -41.80
C THR A 2 65.94 14.12 -41.06
N PRO A 3 64.60 13.95 -41.00
CA PRO A 3 63.74 14.81 -40.20
C PRO A 3 63.74 14.32 -38.73
N PHE A 4 63.88 15.27 -37.80
CA PHE A 4 63.65 15.04 -36.38
C PHE A 4 62.16 15.09 -36.07
N THR A 5 61.73 14.05 -35.36
CA THR A 5 60.38 13.70 -34.94
C THR A 5 59.83 14.69 -33.91
N GLN A 6 58.55 15.05 -34.08
CA GLN A 6 57.75 15.84 -33.13
C GLN A 6 57.60 15.12 -31.77
N PRO A 7 57.59 15.84 -30.63
CA PRO A 7 56.95 15.36 -29.42
C PRO A 7 55.45 15.68 -29.47
N SER A 8 54.65 14.63 -29.65
CA SER A 8 53.20 14.68 -29.52
C SER A 8 52.80 15.05 -28.09
N CYS A 9 52.00 16.11 -27.97
CA CYS A 9 51.28 16.46 -26.74
C CYS A 9 50.34 15.30 -26.40
N LEU A 10 50.65 14.58 -25.31
CA LEU A 10 49.73 13.61 -24.75
C LEU A 10 48.62 14.35 -23.99
N PHE A 11 47.42 14.12 -24.51
CA PHE A 11 46.13 14.53 -24.00
C PHE A 11 45.95 14.22 -22.51
N THR A 12 45.50 15.22 -21.78
CA THR A 12 44.84 15.07 -20.48
C THR A 12 43.51 14.34 -20.65
N PRO A 13 43.26 13.21 -19.95
CA PRO A 13 41.91 12.69 -19.84
C PRO A 13 41.19 13.44 -18.72
N ALA A 14 40.57 14.57 -19.06
CA ALA A 14 39.44 15.08 -18.30
C ALA A 14 38.19 14.31 -18.75
N CYS A 15 37.26 14.09 -17.82
CA CYS A 15 35.97 13.40 -17.99
C CYS A 15 35.98 11.87 -17.77
N SER A 16 36.14 11.45 -16.52
CA SER A 16 35.62 10.15 -16.04
C SER A 16 34.84 10.29 -14.72
N LEU A 17 34.18 11.43 -14.50
CA LEU A 17 33.41 11.72 -13.28
C LEU A 17 31.90 11.89 -13.50
N ALA A 18 31.38 11.50 -14.68
CA ALA A 18 29.96 11.62 -15.02
C ALA A 18 29.15 10.31 -14.84
N LEU A 19 29.74 9.25 -14.28
CA LEU A 19 29.09 7.93 -14.14
C LEU A 19 28.68 7.56 -12.71
N LEU A 20 28.85 8.47 -11.73
CA LEU A 20 28.49 8.21 -10.32
C LEU A 20 27.08 8.70 -9.92
N LEU A 21 26.27 9.18 -10.86
CA LEU A 21 24.91 9.68 -10.59
C LEU A 21 23.78 8.71 -11.05
N LEU A 22 24.12 7.47 -11.40
CA LEU A 22 23.13 6.43 -11.76
C LEU A 22 22.75 5.49 -10.60
N LEU A 23 23.07 5.86 -9.35
CA LEU A 23 22.42 5.26 -8.18
C LEU A 23 21.09 5.99 -7.91
N THR A 24 20.19 6.01 -8.90
CA THR A 24 18.78 6.27 -8.62
C THR A 24 18.27 5.11 -7.80
N ALA A 25 18.07 5.39 -6.52
CA ALA A 25 17.32 4.65 -5.51
C ALA A 25 16.72 3.33 -6.01
N CYS A 26 17.41 2.23 -5.75
CA CYS A 26 16.70 0.98 -5.47
C CYS A 26 15.82 1.27 -4.25
N GLY A 27 14.50 1.29 -4.45
CA GLY A 27 13.54 1.36 -3.36
C GLY A 27 13.86 0.23 -2.38
N GLY A 28 14.24 0.59 -1.15
CA GLY A 28 14.46 -0.38 -0.11
C GLY A 28 13.12 -1.00 0.29
N ASP A 29 12.95 -2.28 -0.05
CA ASP A 29 12.17 -3.26 0.69
C ASP A 29 12.74 -3.33 2.13
N GLU A 30 12.01 -3.34 3.25
CA GLU A 30 10.59 -3.54 3.56
C GLU A 30 10.27 -2.72 4.84
N PRO A 31 9.21 -1.89 4.86
CA PRO A 31 8.83 -1.15 6.07
C PRO A 31 7.57 -1.73 6.78
N ILE A 32 7.14 -2.91 6.34
CA ILE A 32 6.02 -3.67 6.90
C ILE A 32 6.56 -4.83 7.73
N TRP A 33 6.15 -4.91 8.99
CA TRP A 33 6.43 -6.07 9.82
C TRP A 33 5.15 -6.86 10.06
N ASN A 34 5.21 -8.18 9.84
CA ASN A 34 4.12 -9.09 10.20
C ASN A 34 2.77 -8.75 9.55
N LEU A 35 2.75 -8.58 8.21
CA LEU A 35 1.48 -8.56 7.50
C LEU A 35 0.78 -9.91 7.69
N THR A 36 -0.40 -9.89 8.30
CA THR A 36 -1.36 -10.99 8.22
C THR A 36 -2.55 -10.49 7.43
N MET A 37 -2.72 -10.98 6.21
CA MET A 37 -3.90 -10.68 5.41
C MET A 37 -4.51 -11.99 4.96
N ARG A 38 -5.83 -12.13 5.12
CA ARG A 38 -6.55 -13.33 4.71
C ARG A 38 -7.95 -12.98 4.22
N ALA A 39 -8.41 -13.70 3.21
CA ALA A 39 -9.79 -13.62 2.75
C ALA A 39 -10.47 -14.99 2.86
N ARG A 40 -11.72 -15.00 3.29
CA ARG A 40 -12.57 -16.18 3.34
C ARG A 40 -13.44 -16.21 2.10
N HIS A 41 -13.55 -17.39 1.48
CA HIS A 41 -14.48 -17.68 0.40
C HIS A 41 -15.32 -18.89 0.81
N GLY A 42 -16.55 -18.64 1.25
CA GLY A 42 -17.41 -19.68 1.79
C GLY A 42 -16.82 -20.24 3.10
N GLU A 43 -16.35 -21.49 3.07
CA GLU A 43 -15.74 -22.15 4.24
C GLU A 43 -14.20 -22.11 4.25
N ALA A 44 -13.57 -21.72 3.14
CA ALA A 44 -12.12 -21.75 2.99
C ALA A 44 -11.48 -20.38 3.25
N TRP A 45 -10.36 -20.36 3.97
CA TRP A 45 -9.51 -19.18 4.11
C TRP A 45 -8.32 -19.26 3.16
N LYS A 46 -7.96 -18.13 2.55
CA LYS A 46 -6.75 -17.93 1.77
C LYS A 46 -5.92 -16.83 2.40
N ASP A 47 -4.64 -17.09 2.60
CA ASP A 47 -3.69 -16.12 3.12
C ASP A 47 -3.00 -15.37 1.98
N PHE A 48 -2.91 -14.05 2.11
CA PHE A 48 -2.33 -13.11 1.16
C PHE A 48 -1.10 -12.45 1.80
N THR A 49 -0.09 -13.24 2.14
CA THR A 49 1.09 -12.77 2.88
C THR A 49 2.36 -12.81 2.04
N GLU A 50 2.30 -13.30 0.81
CA GLU A 50 3.44 -13.34 -0.10
C GLU A 50 3.69 -11.93 -0.69
N SER A 51 4.98 -11.56 -0.78
CA SER A 51 5.46 -10.30 -1.37
C SER A 51 4.65 -9.05 -0.94
N PRO A 52 4.57 -8.76 0.37
CA PRO A 52 3.71 -7.68 0.87
C PRO A 52 4.14 -6.32 0.32
N GLY A 53 3.17 -5.58 -0.23
CA GLY A 53 3.37 -4.23 -0.73
C GLY A 53 2.66 -3.22 0.16
N SER A 54 3.28 -2.06 0.40
CA SER A 54 2.57 -0.92 0.98
C SER A 54 2.92 0.39 0.32
N HIS A 55 1.97 1.30 0.34
CA HIS A 55 2.12 2.64 -0.13
C HIS A 55 1.50 3.62 0.86
N PHE A 56 2.31 4.57 1.32
CA PHE A 56 1.87 5.62 2.24
C PHE A 56 2.06 6.97 1.57
N ILE A 57 1.03 7.79 1.61
CA ILE A 57 1.03 9.15 1.07
C ILE A 57 1.02 10.10 2.26
N THR A 58 2.10 10.84 2.44
CA THR A 58 2.25 11.82 3.53
C THR A 58 2.66 13.18 2.99
N GLU A 59 2.21 14.24 3.66
CA GLU A 59 2.77 15.58 3.47
C GLU A 59 4.23 15.62 3.93
N GLU A 60 5.10 16.26 3.14
CA GLU A 60 6.53 16.30 3.39
C GLU A 60 6.85 16.96 4.75
N GLY A 61 7.66 16.30 5.56
CA GLY A 61 8.07 16.80 6.88
C GLY A 61 6.98 16.77 7.97
N ALA A 62 5.74 16.38 7.64
CA ALA A 62 4.62 16.35 8.59
C ALA A 62 4.48 15.02 9.33
N GLY A 63 5.24 13.99 8.93
CA GLY A 63 5.21 12.66 9.56
C GLY A 63 3.80 12.06 9.56
N SER A 64 3.41 11.45 10.67
CA SER A 64 2.09 10.83 10.84
C SER A 64 0.94 11.83 10.77
N ALA A 65 1.10 13.07 11.23
CA ALA A 65 0.07 14.11 11.13
C ALA A 65 -0.23 14.50 9.67
N GLY A 66 0.74 14.30 8.78
CA GLY A 66 0.60 14.53 7.34
C GLY A 66 0.06 13.34 6.56
N LEU A 67 -0.34 12.24 7.21
CA LEU A 67 -0.84 11.05 6.52
C LEU A 67 -2.14 11.39 5.77
N ARG A 68 -2.17 11.09 4.47
CA ARG A 68 -3.30 11.31 3.56
C ARG A 68 -3.84 10.01 2.97
N GLY A 69 -2.98 8.99 2.85
CA GLY A 69 -3.37 7.69 2.33
C GLY A 69 -2.46 6.58 2.81
N MET A 70 -3.06 5.40 3.00
CA MET A 70 -2.38 4.15 3.30
C MET A 70 -2.99 3.07 2.40
N SER A 71 -2.14 2.33 1.70
CA SER A 71 -2.53 1.14 0.93
C SER A 71 -1.61 -0.01 1.33
N VAL A 72 -2.19 -1.16 1.57
CA VAL A 72 -1.47 -2.38 1.96
C VAL A 72 -2.04 -3.51 1.13
N CYS A 73 -1.14 -4.23 0.47
CA CYS A 73 -1.47 -5.32 -0.44
C CYS A 73 -0.66 -6.55 -0.09
N GLY A 74 -1.26 -7.71 -0.29
CA GLY A 74 -0.58 -8.98 -0.23
C GLY A 74 -1.03 -9.90 -1.35
N PHE A 75 -0.17 -10.87 -1.67
CA PHE A 75 -0.40 -11.83 -2.73
C PHE A 75 -0.55 -13.24 -2.15
N HIS A 76 -1.29 -14.06 -2.87
CA HIS A 76 -1.41 -15.48 -2.64
C HIS A 76 -0.90 -16.22 -3.88
N GLY A 77 0.06 -17.12 -3.69
CA GLY A 77 0.75 -17.83 -4.77
C GLY A 77 1.97 -17.08 -5.31
N VAL A 78 2.69 -17.73 -6.23
CA VAL A 78 3.99 -17.28 -6.75
C VAL A 78 3.85 -15.96 -7.50
N THR A 79 4.64 -14.94 -7.14
CA THR A 79 4.57 -13.59 -7.71
C THR A 79 5.52 -13.34 -8.90
N ASP A 80 5.96 -14.39 -9.61
CA ASP A 80 6.84 -14.22 -10.78
C ASP A 80 6.06 -13.72 -12.00
N VAL A 81 6.73 -12.98 -12.90
CA VAL A 81 6.12 -12.27 -14.04
C VAL A 81 5.38 -13.20 -15.02
N ASP A 82 5.63 -14.51 -14.92
CA ASP A 82 5.02 -15.59 -15.73
C ASP A 82 4.09 -16.50 -14.91
N ALA A 83 3.71 -16.12 -13.68
CA ALA A 83 2.87 -16.94 -12.81
C ALA A 83 1.37 -16.72 -13.10
N ASP A 84 0.78 -17.65 -13.84
CA ASP A 84 -0.67 -17.80 -13.92
C ASP A 84 -1.23 -18.11 -12.51
N GLY A 85 -2.16 -17.30 -11.99
CA GLY A 85 -2.90 -17.58 -10.75
C GLY A 85 -2.49 -16.76 -9.52
N THR A 86 -1.88 -15.60 -9.72
CA THR A 86 -1.56 -14.68 -8.63
C THR A 86 -2.85 -14.02 -8.15
N HIS A 87 -3.25 -14.28 -6.90
CA HIS A 87 -4.40 -13.58 -6.32
C HIS A 87 -3.87 -12.44 -5.46
N GLN A 88 -4.46 -11.26 -5.59
CA GLN A 88 -4.06 -10.08 -4.83
C GLN A 88 -5.22 -9.62 -3.95
N SER A 89 -4.92 -9.29 -2.71
CA SER A 89 -5.86 -8.62 -1.82
C SER A 89 -5.21 -7.34 -1.29
N CYS A 90 -5.98 -6.26 -1.23
CA CYS A 90 -5.52 -4.97 -0.76
C CYS A 90 -6.56 -4.30 0.12
N MET A 91 -6.07 -3.46 1.03
CA MET A 91 -6.87 -2.53 1.81
C MET A 91 -6.32 -1.12 1.68
N GLU A 92 -7.23 -0.16 1.60
CA GLU A 92 -6.90 1.25 1.47
C GLU A 92 -7.64 2.08 2.52
N LEU A 93 -6.93 3.07 3.04
CA LEU A 93 -7.46 4.09 3.93
C LEU A 93 -7.06 5.47 3.40
N ARG A 94 -7.98 6.43 3.51
CA ARG A 94 -7.76 7.85 3.20
C ARG A 94 -8.07 8.68 4.42
N PHE A 95 -7.25 9.70 4.63
CA PHE A 95 -7.27 10.50 5.84
C PHE A 95 -7.48 11.98 5.54
N ASP A 96 -8.23 12.65 6.41
CA ASP A 96 -8.18 14.10 6.55
C ASP A 96 -7.05 14.45 7.53
N SER A 97 -5.92 14.91 6.99
CA SER A 97 -4.75 15.28 7.78
C SER A 97 -5.04 16.41 8.78
N THR A 98 -6.06 17.25 8.53
CA THR A 98 -6.44 18.32 9.48
C THR A 98 -7.17 17.78 10.70
N ALA A 99 -7.84 16.64 10.56
CA ALA A 99 -8.56 15.96 11.64
C ALA A 99 -7.73 14.88 12.35
N LEU A 100 -6.63 14.42 11.75
CA LEU A 100 -5.75 13.38 12.31
C LEU A 100 -5.01 13.85 13.57
N GLY A 101 -4.63 15.13 13.61
CA GLY A 101 -3.92 15.75 14.74
C GLY A 101 -2.48 15.25 14.90
N ALA A 102 -1.78 15.78 15.91
CA ALA A 102 -0.38 15.43 16.19
C ALA A 102 -0.21 14.43 17.36
N ASP A 103 -1.28 14.13 18.08
CA ASP A 103 -1.25 13.27 19.27
C ASP A 103 -1.43 11.79 18.92
N ARG A 104 -1.05 10.90 19.85
CA ARG A 104 -1.29 9.45 19.73
C ARG A 104 -2.79 9.21 19.60
N SER A 105 -3.19 8.73 18.43
CA SER A 105 -4.59 8.51 18.09
C SER A 105 -4.81 7.02 17.79
N ALA A 106 -5.71 6.43 18.58
CA ALA A 106 -6.43 5.24 18.18
C ALA A 106 -7.64 5.71 17.38
N LEU A 107 -7.75 5.27 16.14
CA LEU A 107 -8.74 5.71 15.16
C LEU A 107 -9.64 4.53 14.81
N THR A 108 -10.88 4.59 15.28
CA THR A 108 -11.87 3.56 14.99
C THR A 108 -12.35 3.63 13.54
N ILE A 109 -12.31 2.50 12.85
CA ILE A 109 -12.88 2.33 11.51
C ILE A 109 -14.23 1.65 11.67
N ALA A 110 -15.30 2.30 11.23
CA ALA A 110 -16.65 1.78 11.27
C ALA A 110 -17.47 2.43 10.17
N GLY A 111 -17.87 1.68 9.15
CA GLY A 111 -18.61 2.25 8.03
C GLY A 111 -18.93 1.24 6.96
N THR A 112 -19.62 1.71 5.94
CA THR A 112 -19.92 0.93 4.74
C THR A 112 -19.23 1.58 3.56
N ALA A 113 -18.46 0.81 2.80
CA ALA A 113 -17.84 1.27 1.57
C ALA A 113 -18.43 0.60 0.35
N ILE A 114 -18.40 1.32 -0.78
CA ILE A 114 -18.57 0.75 -2.11
C ILE A 114 -17.23 0.95 -2.83
N PRO A 115 -16.46 -0.13 -3.09
CA PRO A 115 -15.14 -0.01 -3.68
C PRO A 115 -15.23 0.56 -5.10
N LEU A 116 -14.13 1.16 -5.52
CA LEU A 116 -13.98 1.61 -6.90
C LEU A 116 -13.92 0.43 -7.85
N ALA A 117 -14.48 0.62 -9.05
CA ALA A 117 -14.20 -0.28 -10.16
C ALA A 117 -12.70 -0.29 -10.48
N TYR A 118 -12.19 -1.41 -10.95
CA TYR A 118 -10.77 -1.54 -11.29
C TYR A 118 -10.36 -0.50 -12.35
N GLY A 119 -9.28 0.24 -12.08
CA GLY A 119 -8.77 1.29 -12.96
C GLY A 119 -9.58 2.59 -12.96
N ALA A 120 -10.56 2.74 -12.07
CA ALA A 120 -11.23 4.02 -11.86
C ALA A 120 -10.37 4.97 -11.00
N ASP A 121 -10.36 6.24 -11.36
CA ASP A 121 -9.73 7.30 -10.57
C ASP A 121 -10.65 7.72 -9.41
N GLY A 122 -10.06 8.03 -8.25
CA GLY A 122 -10.79 8.65 -7.12
C GLY A 122 -10.64 7.90 -5.80
N SER A 123 -11.68 7.99 -4.96
CA SER A 123 -11.80 7.26 -3.69
C SER A 123 -13.11 6.48 -3.65
N ALA A 124 -13.12 5.33 -2.98
CA ALA A 124 -14.35 4.59 -2.74
C ALA A 124 -15.39 5.47 -2.00
N GLU A 125 -16.66 5.28 -2.33
CA GLU A 125 -17.74 5.84 -1.52
C GLU A 125 -17.68 5.21 -0.13
N PHE A 126 -17.72 6.03 0.91
CA PHE A 126 -17.65 5.58 2.29
C PHE A 126 -18.67 6.32 3.14
N THR A 127 -19.57 5.58 3.77
CA THR A 127 -20.55 6.09 4.73
C THR A 127 -20.13 5.68 6.13
N ALA A 128 -19.65 6.66 6.90
CA ALA A 128 -19.26 6.46 8.28
C ALA A 128 -20.44 6.04 9.17
N GLN A 129 -20.19 5.14 10.11
CA GLN A 129 -21.14 4.76 11.16
C GLN A 129 -20.82 5.46 12.49
N ALA A 130 -21.75 5.36 13.45
CA ALA A 130 -21.55 5.92 14.78
C ALA A 130 -20.26 5.37 15.43
N GLY A 131 -19.45 6.27 15.99
CA GLY A 131 -18.16 5.93 16.61
C GLY A 131 -16.98 5.87 15.65
N HIS A 132 -17.18 6.07 14.34
CA HIS A 132 -16.08 6.21 13.39
C HIS A 132 -15.22 7.44 13.68
N ALA A 133 -13.91 7.31 13.52
CA ALA A 133 -12.98 8.42 13.65
C ALA A 133 -13.11 9.37 12.45
N PRO A 134 -13.39 10.67 12.66
CA PRO A 134 -13.59 11.63 11.58
C PRO A 134 -12.34 11.89 10.73
N ALA A 135 -11.15 11.53 11.25
CA ALA A 135 -9.90 11.63 10.51
C ALA A 135 -9.77 10.62 9.37
N ILE A 136 -10.57 9.55 9.37
CA ILE A 136 -10.63 8.57 8.29
C ILE A 136 -11.81 8.95 7.41
N VAL A 137 -11.55 9.37 6.18
CA VAL A 137 -12.59 9.85 5.27
C VAL A 137 -13.06 8.79 4.29
N SER A 138 -12.25 7.74 4.11
CA SER A 138 -12.62 6.57 3.32
C SER A 138 -11.77 5.38 3.73
N ALA A 139 -12.36 4.19 3.72
CA ALA A 139 -11.68 2.92 3.90
C ALA A 139 -12.35 1.89 3.00
N TRP A 140 -11.61 0.98 2.37
CA TRP A 140 -12.17 -0.12 1.57
C TRP A 140 -11.16 -1.24 1.38
N ALA A 141 -11.67 -2.43 1.09
CA ALA A 141 -10.86 -3.57 0.66
C ALA A 141 -11.23 -3.97 -0.78
N TRP A 142 -10.32 -4.65 -1.46
CA TRP A 142 -10.58 -5.28 -2.73
C TRP A 142 -9.69 -6.52 -2.91
N THR A 143 -10.19 -7.49 -3.66
CA THR A 143 -9.48 -8.72 -3.99
C THR A 143 -9.64 -9.00 -5.48
N ILE A 144 -8.54 -9.37 -6.14
CA ILE A 144 -8.48 -9.70 -7.58
C ILE A 144 -7.98 -11.14 -7.73
N CYS A 145 -8.60 -11.87 -8.66
CA CYS A 145 -8.13 -13.17 -9.12
C CYS A 145 -7.93 -13.10 -10.64
N ASP A 146 -6.83 -13.64 -11.15
CA ASP A 146 -6.43 -13.57 -12.56
C ASP A 146 -7.46 -14.15 -13.55
N GLU A 147 -8.31 -15.09 -13.13
CA GLU A 147 -9.25 -15.78 -14.00
C GLU A 147 -10.47 -14.93 -14.42
N MET A 148 -10.69 -13.78 -13.80
CA MET A 148 -11.83 -12.90 -14.12
C MET A 148 -11.32 -11.53 -14.58
N PRO A 149 -11.72 -11.06 -15.77
CA PRO A 149 -11.19 -9.83 -16.32
C PRO A 149 -11.57 -8.63 -15.46
N ARG A 150 -10.67 -8.18 -14.58
CA ARG A 150 -10.64 -6.80 -14.04
C ARG A 150 -11.96 -6.28 -13.43
N TYR A 151 -12.77 -7.13 -12.81
CA TYR A 151 -13.99 -6.69 -12.12
C TYR A 151 -13.77 -6.74 -10.62
N ILE A 152 -13.48 -5.57 -10.02
CA ILE A 152 -13.79 -5.37 -8.61
C ILE A 152 -15.30 -5.20 -8.55
N GLU A 153 -16.00 -6.18 -7.97
CA GLU A 153 -17.42 -6.03 -7.72
C GLU A 153 -17.63 -4.82 -6.81
N GLN A 154 -18.46 -3.88 -7.25
CA GLN A 154 -18.81 -2.70 -6.46
C GLN A 154 -19.88 -3.05 -5.42
N THR A 155 -19.63 -4.12 -4.68
CA THR A 155 -20.51 -4.64 -3.67
C THR A 155 -20.27 -3.87 -2.37
N PRO A 156 -21.35 -3.39 -1.71
CA PRO A 156 -21.21 -2.78 -0.40
C PRO A 156 -20.50 -3.71 0.58
N GLN A 157 -19.50 -3.16 1.26
CA GLN A 157 -18.69 -3.88 2.24
C GLN A 157 -18.76 -3.16 3.59
N GLN A 158 -19.08 -3.93 4.62
CA GLN A 158 -19.11 -3.44 5.99
C GLN A 158 -17.70 -3.50 6.57
N LEU A 159 -17.18 -2.36 6.98
CA LEU A 159 -15.84 -2.23 7.52
C LEU A 159 -15.88 -2.01 9.02
N ARG A 160 -14.99 -2.70 9.73
CA ARG A 160 -14.72 -2.49 11.15
C ARG A 160 -13.25 -2.69 11.46
N GLY A 161 -12.69 -1.86 12.33
CA GLY A 161 -11.28 -1.95 12.67
C GLY A 161 -10.77 -0.81 13.54
N GLU A 162 -9.47 -0.77 13.68
CA GLU A 162 -8.74 0.24 14.42
C GLU A 162 -7.36 0.47 13.80
N LEU A 163 -6.99 1.74 13.66
CA LEU A 163 -5.62 2.17 13.39
C LEU A 163 -5.06 2.84 14.64
N VAL A 164 -3.92 2.37 15.15
CA VAL A 164 -3.21 2.97 16.28
C VAL A 164 -1.89 3.53 15.79
N LEU A 165 -1.67 4.83 16.00
CA LEU A 165 -0.38 5.49 15.75
C LEU A 165 0.42 5.57 17.05
N ASP A 166 1.40 4.69 17.22
CA ASP A 166 2.07 4.43 18.50
C ASP A 166 3.14 5.50 18.85
N GLU A 167 3.82 6.10 17.86
CA GLU A 167 4.92 7.05 18.09
C GLU A 167 4.90 8.32 17.19
N PRO A 168 3.88 9.20 17.24
CA PRO A 168 3.88 10.45 16.47
C PRO A 168 5.11 11.33 16.79
N PRO A 169 5.76 11.96 15.78
CA PRO A 169 5.34 12.07 14.38
C PRO A 169 5.80 10.92 13.48
N LYS A 170 6.39 9.84 14.01
CA LYS A 170 6.80 8.70 13.20
C LYS A 170 5.59 7.97 12.65
N LEU A 171 5.72 7.44 11.44
CA LEU A 171 4.72 6.55 10.84
C LEU A 171 4.95 5.14 11.36
N LYS A 172 4.62 4.96 12.64
CA LYS A 172 4.72 3.69 13.33
C LYS A 172 3.41 3.38 14.02
N GLY A 173 2.93 2.16 13.86
CA GLY A 173 1.63 1.80 14.39
C GLY A 173 1.17 0.41 14.02
N ARG A 174 -0.13 0.20 14.26
CA ARG A 174 -0.83 -1.05 14.06
C ARG A 174 -2.17 -0.80 13.42
N LEU A 175 -2.54 -1.63 12.44
CA LEU A 175 -3.84 -1.62 11.79
C LEU A 175 -4.48 -3.00 11.95
N SER A 176 -5.71 -3.02 12.45
CA SER A 176 -6.60 -4.18 12.36
C SER A 176 -7.82 -3.75 11.58
N LEU A 177 -8.13 -4.44 10.48
CA LEU A 177 -9.27 -4.12 9.63
C LEU A 177 -9.96 -5.39 9.16
N ARG A 178 -11.28 -5.37 9.21
CA ARG A 178 -12.12 -6.41 8.63
C ARG A 178 -13.14 -5.78 7.70
N ALA A 179 -13.27 -6.37 6.51
CA ALA A 179 -14.32 -6.12 5.56
C ALA A 179 -15.22 -7.36 5.49
N ASP A 180 -16.52 -7.21 5.74
CA ASP A 180 -17.51 -8.23 5.41
C ASP A 180 -18.20 -7.83 4.09
N VAL A 181 -18.16 -8.71 3.11
CA VAL A 181 -18.69 -8.49 1.76
C VAL A 181 -19.79 -9.51 1.50
N THR A 182 -20.93 -9.05 0.99
CA THR A 182 -21.96 -9.98 0.51
C THR A 182 -21.71 -10.27 -0.98
N SER A 183 -20.56 -10.89 -1.30
CA SER A 183 -20.22 -11.22 -2.69
C SER A 183 -20.80 -12.58 -3.09
N GLU A 184 -21.26 -12.66 -4.35
CA GLU A 184 -21.66 -13.90 -5.01
C GLU A 184 -20.54 -14.48 -5.88
N GLY A 185 -19.42 -13.76 -6.02
CA GLY A 185 -18.32 -14.07 -6.92
C GLY A 185 -17.20 -14.90 -6.26
N PRO A 186 -16.40 -15.65 -7.06
CA PRO A 186 -15.30 -16.45 -6.52
C PRO A 186 -14.10 -15.61 -6.07
N CYS A 187 -14.08 -14.31 -6.39
CA CYS A 187 -12.91 -13.44 -6.23
C CYS A 187 -12.95 -12.50 -5.04
N GLN A 188 -14.12 -11.93 -4.72
CA GLN A 188 -14.26 -11.21 -3.46
C GLN A 188 -14.55 -12.23 -2.36
N GLY A 189 -13.67 -12.28 -1.36
CA GLY A 189 -13.97 -13.05 -0.17
C GLY A 189 -15.22 -12.48 0.51
N ASP A 190 -16.05 -13.34 1.09
CA ASP A 190 -17.19 -12.90 1.90
C ASP A 190 -16.72 -12.21 3.21
N VAL A 191 -15.47 -12.46 3.59
CA VAL A 191 -14.77 -11.73 4.67
C VAL A 191 -13.31 -11.53 4.27
N THR A 192 -12.78 -10.32 4.44
CA THR A 192 -11.35 -10.04 4.36
C THR A 192 -10.87 -9.46 5.69
N GLU A 193 -9.78 -10.00 6.23
CA GLU A 193 -9.15 -9.54 7.46
C GLU A 193 -7.70 -9.15 7.19
N LEU A 194 -7.27 -8.06 7.83
CA LEU A 194 -5.93 -7.52 7.80
C LEU A 194 -5.50 -7.19 9.21
N GLU A 195 -4.33 -7.68 9.59
CA GLU A 195 -3.55 -7.18 10.71
C GLU A 195 -2.16 -6.79 10.19
N LEU A 196 -1.72 -5.61 10.58
CA LEU A 196 -0.45 -5.05 10.14
C LEU A 196 0.22 -4.32 11.31
N VAL A 197 1.52 -4.55 11.47
CA VAL A 197 2.41 -3.67 12.24
C VAL A 197 3.34 -2.98 11.26
N PHE A 198 3.49 -1.67 11.37
CA PHE A 198 4.34 -0.91 10.45
C PHE A 198 5.21 0.08 11.21
N ASP A 199 6.35 0.37 10.64
CA ASP A 199 7.29 1.38 11.11
C ASP A 199 8.10 1.84 9.91
N LEU A 200 7.71 3.01 9.42
CA LEU A 200 8.25 3.57 8.19
C LEU A 200 9.34 4.60 8.48
N ASP A 201 10.02 4.50 9.63
CA ASP A 201 11.14 5.37 9.99
C ASP A 201 12.16 5.39 8.84
N ARG A 202 12.17 6.50 8.10
CA ARG A 202 13.26 6.92 7.22
C ARG A 202 14.14 7.91 7.96
#